data_AF-A0A7S2UJX1-F1
#
_entry.id   AF-A0A7S2UJX1-F1
#
_cell.length_a   1.000
_cell.length_b   1.000
_cell.length_c   1.000
_cell.angle_alpha   90.00
_cell.angle_beta   90.00
_cell.angle_gamma   90.00
#
_symmetry.space_group_name_H-M   'P 1'
#
loop_
_entity.id
_entity.type
_entity.pdbx_description
1 polymer ?
#
loop_
_entity_poly.entity_id
_entity_poly.type
_entity_poly.pdbx_seq_one_letter_code
_entity_poly.pdbx_strand_id
1 'polypeptide(L)'
;KGGISKPYCQSLKRKMSESRRREGGERPRSRHKKRSGGGSSSSSHRDMGSSSNRDLPSIKLEVGNLPSNRLALTNRVYVSPGNLEALVRGGQGPEASSTAMPLVTVGGHAYAAEGHPAIPDNEIALNGLQRRFLQLSLGTRVSVHLFLPPPNLALAHLELYVDLLSKKATGSPARELDTDRLAKDVLLSYENQIFAHGRVLAMDFEGTKIELTVKTIGQMDMHLQESSSSMNVDRDTSMDMDAPSMGQLLGPTVVTFSRAEGSKLIILTGSSLAEGASSGGANNIFLKDFDFVKLGIGGLDAEFNEIFRRAFASRIWPAHIIKQMGINHVRGMLLFGPPGCGKTLIARQIG
;
A
#
# COMPACT_ATOMS: atom_id res chain seq x y z
N LYS A 1 -30.22 1.12 46.09
CA LYS A 1 -29.65 2.45 45.76
C LYS A 1 -28.50 2.24 44.76
N GLY A 2 -28.61 2.85 43.56
CA GLY A 2 -27.55 2.99 42.53
C GLY A 2 -27.20 1.72 41.74
N GLY A 3 -27.45 1.56 40.44
CA GLY A 3 -27.82 2.52 39.38
C GLY A 3 -26.61 3.12 38.70
N ILE A 4 -26.01 2.43 37.71
CA ILE A 4 -25.14 3.05 36.69
C ILE A 4 -25.55 2.51 35.31
N SER A 5 -25.87 3.47 34.45
CA SER A 5 -26.46 3.34 33.12
C SER A 5 -25.39 3.13 32.03
N LYS A 6 -25.76 2.34 31.02
CA LYS A 6 -25.09 2.27 29.71
C LYS A 6 -25.83 3.19 28.74
N PRO A 7 -25.15 4.13 28.06
CA PRO A 7 -25.68 4.60 26.78
C PRO A 7 -24.55 4.87 25.76
N TYR A 8 -24.29 3.93 24.84
CA TYR A 8 -23.59 4.27 23.59
C TYR A 8 -23.98 3.41 22.38
N CYS A 9 -24.85 2.41 22.52
CA CYS A 9 -25.16 1.46 21.44
C CYS A 9 -26.54 1.64 20.75
N GLN A 10 -27.22 2.78 20.97
CA GLN A 10 -28.56 3.03 20.38
C GLN A 10 -28.66 4.24 19.43
N SER A 11 -27.58 4.97 19.16
CA SER A 11 -27.63 6.16 18.29
C SER A 11 -27.46 5.86 16.78
N LEU A 12 -27.05 4.63 16.41
CA LEU A 12 -26.74 4.28 15.01
C LEU A 12 -27.83 3.50 14.26
N LYS A 13 -28.90 3.05 14.94
CA LYS A 13 -30.07 2.40 14.28
C LYS A 13 -31.26 3.33 14.03
N ARG A 14 -31.21 4.58 14.50
CA ARG A 14 -32.31 5.56 14.35
C ARG A 14 -32.15 6.51 13.15
N LYS A 15 -30.96 6.61 12.55
CA LYS A 15 -30.71 7.45 11.36
C LYS A 15 -30.89 6.74 10.00
N MET A 16 -31.20 5.44 9.97
CA MET A 16 -31.50 4.71 8.73
C MET A 16 -33.00 4.46 8.48
N SER A 17 -33.89 4.89 9.38
CA SER A 17 -35.35 4.75 9.22
C SER A 17 -36.07 6.05 8.80
N GLU A 18 -35.38 7.20 8.78
CA GLU A 18 -36.00 8.50 8.46
C GLU A 18 -35.69 9.02 7.04
N SER A 19 -34.80 8.40 6.28
CA SER A 19 -34.54 8.76 4.87
C SER A 19 -35.35 7.95 3.84
N ARG A 20 -36.35 7.16 4.28
CA ARG A 20 -37.26 6.39 3.39
C ARG A 20 -38.71 6.90 3.37
N ARG A 21 -38.97 8.10 3.91
CA ARG A 21 -40.31 8.73 3.87
C ARG A 21 -40.21 10.18 3.42
N ARG A 22 -39.84 10.41 2.16
CA ARG A 22 -40.07 11.67 1.42
C ARG A 22 -39.61 11.44 -0.02
N GLU A 23 -40.42 10.75 -0.79
CA GLU A 23 -40.47 10.85 -2.26
C GLU A 23 -41.74 10.14 -2.72
N GLY A 24 -42.81 10.91 -2.82
CA GLY A 24 -44.11 10.49 -3.32
C GLY A 24 -44.72 11.65 -4.10
N GLY A 25 -45.06 11.37 -5.36
CA GLY A 25 -45.69 12.28 -6.32
C GLY A 25 -44.69 12.86 -7.31
N GLU A 26 -44.88 12.87 -8.62
CA GLU A 26 -46.02 12.52 -9.48
C GLU A 26 -45.46 12.45 -10.92
N ARG A 27 -45.96 11.53 -11.75
CA ARG A 27 -45.65 11.49 -13.20
C ARG A 27 -46.54 12.50 -13.94
N PRO A 28 -46.08 13.00 -15.09
CA PRO A 28 -46.91 12.82 -16.27
C PRO A 28 -46.16 12.36 -17.54
N ARG A 29 -46.90 11.64 -18.36
CA ARG A 29 -46.57 11.15 -19.70
C ARG A 29 -46.59 12.29 -20.73
N SER A 30 -45.72 12.28 -21.74
CA SER A 30 -46.09 12.45 -23.17
C SER A 30 -44.88 12.21 -24.10
N ARG A 31 -45.02 11.24 -25.02
CA ARG A 31 -45.17 11.36 -26.50
C ARG A 31 -43.88 11.51 -27.32
N HIS A 32 -43.66 10.47 -28.12
CA HIS A 32 -42.91 10.38 -29.36
C HIS A 32 -42.79 11.68 -30.19
N LYS A 33 -41.58 11.90 -30.74
CA LYS A 33 -41.42 12.27 -32.14
C LYS A 33 -40.08 11.80 -32.69
N LYS A 34 -40.13 10.86 -33.64
CA LYS A 34 -39.05 10.52 -34.58
C LYS A 34 -38.69 11.77 -35.39
N ARG A 35 -37.40 12.02 -35.60
CA ARG A 35 -36.91 12.64 -36.84
C ARG A 35 -35.54 12.08 -37.23
N SER A 36 -35.51 11.64 -38.47
CA SER A 36 -34.43 11.09 -39.27
C SER A 36 -33.65 12.18 -40.00
N GLY A 37 -32.43 11.84 -40.43
CA GLY A 37 -31.58 12.60 -41.36
C GLY A 37 -30.17 12.71 -40.77
N GLY A 38 -29.08 12.36 -41.44
CA GLY A 38 -28.79 12.14 -42.86
C GLY A 38 -27.28 12.40 -42.98
N GLY A 39 -26.53 11.48 -43.57
CA GLY A 39 -25.07 11.40 -43.43
C GLY A 39 -24.25 12.52 -44.07
N SER A 40 -22.96 12.51 -43.75
CA SER A 40 -21.88 12.71 -44.72
C SER A 40 -20.56 12.27 -44.11
N SER A 41 -20.02 11.20 -44.68
CA SER A 41 -18.68 10.69 -44.48
C SER A 41 -17.68 11.57 -45.22
N SER A 42 -16.69 12.12 -44.52
CA SER A 42 -15.45 12.59 -45.13
C SER A 42 -14.26 12.04 -44.34
N SER A 43 -13.52 11.17 -45.01
CA SER A 43 -12.27 10.56 -44.55
C SER A 43 -11.18 11.64 -44.47
N SER A 44 -10.67 11.88 -43.27
CA SER A 44 -9.37 12.51 -43.08
C SER A 44 -8.49 11.54 -42.30
N HIS A 45 -7.45 11.06 -42.97
CA HIS A 45 -6.32 10.36 -42.37
C HIS A 45 -5.85 11.17 -41.15
N ARG A 46 -5.90 10.57 -39.96
CA ARG A 46 -5.18 11.05 -38.79
C ARG A 46 -4.21 9.97 -38.36
N ASP A 47 -2.97 10.43 -38.21
CA ASP A 47 -1.82 9.71 -37.72
C ASP A 47 -2.15 8.89 -36.47
N MET A 48 -1.71 7.63 -36.49
CA MET A 48 -1.65 6.74 -35.33
C MET A 48 -0.53 7.23 -34.40
N GLY A 49 -0.83 8.29 -33.64
CA GLY A 49 -0.02 8.77 -32.54
C GLY A 49 -0.42 8.10 -31.23
N SER A 50 0.58 7.59 -30.52
CA SER A 50 0.62 7.06 -29.15
C SER A 50 -0.61 7.24 -28.27
N SER A 51 -1.04 6.15 -27.64
CA SER A 51 -1.95 6.07 -26.49
C SER A 51 -1.93 7.31 -25.59
N SER A 52 -3.07 8.00 -25.57
CA SER A 52 -3.37 9.23 -24.85
C SER A 52 -2.98 9.19 -23.37
N ASN A 53 -1.99 10.03 -23.00
CA ASN A 53 -1.83 10.52 -21.64
C ASN A 53 -3.05 11.43 -21.37
N ARG A 54 -4.05 10.96 -20.63
CA ARG A 54 -5.14 11.84 -20.18
C ARG A 54 -4.52 12.78 -19.15
N ASP A 55 -4.47 14.08 -19.45
CA ASP A 55 -4.10 15.10 -18.48
C ASP A 55 -5.10 15.04 -17.31
N LEU A 56 -4.72 14.33 -16.25
CA LEU A 56 -5.50 14.27 -15.03
C LEU A 56 -5.58 15.69 -14.45
N PRO A 57 -6.76 16.11 -13.96
CA PRO A 57 -6.92 17.44 -13.42
C PRO A 57 -5.99 17.62 -12.22
N SER A 58 -5.29 18.77 -12.22
CA SER A 58 -4.40 19.16 -11.14
C SER A 58 -4.93 20.39 -10.42
N ILE A 59 -4.71 20.44 -9.10
CA ILE A 59 -5.06 21.57 -8.24
C ILE A 59 -3.76 22.12 -7.67
N LYS A 60 -3.58 23.44 -7.71
CA LYS A 60 -2.44 24.11 -7.07
C LYS A 60 -2.83 24.50 -5.66
N LEU A 61 -2.12 23.98 -4.67
CA LEU A 61 -2.38 24.19 -3.25
C LEU A 61 -1.11 24.68 -2.53
N GLU A 62 -1.29 25.44 -1.47
CA GLU A 62 -0.20 25.88 -0.58
C GLU A 62 0.02 24.86 0.54
N VAL A 63 1.27 24.60 0.88
CA VAL A 63 1.63 23.65 1.93
C VAL A 63 1.29 24.24 3.31
N GLY A 64 0.30 23.64 3.97
CA GLY A 64 -0.16 23.98 5.32
C GLY A 64 0.27 22.98 6.39
N ASN A 65 -0.10 23.27 7.64
CA ASN A 65 0.10 22.38 8.78
C ASN A 65 -1.14 21.51 9.05
N LEU A 66 -0.91 20.35 9.68
CA LEU A 66 -2.02 19.53 10.14
C LEU A 66 -2.82 20.22 11.27
N PRO A 67 -4.15 20.07 11.30
CA PRO A 67 -5.01 20.67 12.31
C PRO A 67 -4.93 19.95 13.66
N SER A 68 -4.37 18.73 13.71
CA SER A 68 -4.12 18.04 14.98
C SER A 68 -2.95 17.06 14.89
N ASN A 69 -2.32 16.80 16.04
CA ASN A 69 -1.21 15.85 16.15
C ASN A 69 -1.60 14.40 15.89
N ARG A 70 -2.88 14.03 16.04
CA ARG A 70 -3.34 12.65 15.79
C ARG A 70 -3.27 12.30 14.30
N LEU A 71 -3.56 13.28 13.44
CA LEU A 71 -3.47 13.11 11.98
C LEU A 71 -2.03 12.90 11.52
N ALA A 72 -1.02 13.33 12.30
CA ALA A 72 0.37 13.10 11.95
C ALA A 72 0.75 11.61 11.95
N LEU A 73 0.01 10.77 12.69
CA LEU A 73 0.25 9.33 12.84
C LEU A 73 -0.35 8.49 11.71
N THR A 74 -1.24 9.08 10.88
CA THR A 74 -1.93 8.35 9.80
C THR A 74 -1.10 8.24 8.53
N ASN A 75 -0.02 9.03 8.42
CA ASN A 75 0.80 9.19 7.22
C ASN A 75 0.01 9.65 5.96
N ARG A 76 -1.19 10.21 6.14
CA ARG A 76 -2.01 10.79 5.07
C ARG A 76 -1.67 12.26 4.86
N VAL A 77 -2.01 12.77 3.67
CA VAL A 77 -2.09 14.20 3.39
C VAL A 77 -3.55 14.64 3.41
N TYR A 78 -3.81 15.87 3.83
CA TYR A 78 -5.16 16.36 4.03
C TYR A 78 -5.45 17.56 3.15
N VAL A 79 -6.61 17.56 2.50
CA VAL A 79 -7.11 18.67 1.70
C VAL A 79 -8.53 19.01 2.15
N SER A 80 -9.10 20.11 1.67
CA SER A 80 -10.52 20.37 1.89
C SER A 80 -11.38 19.27 1.25
N PRO A 81 -12.56 18.95 1.79
CA PRO A 81 -13.45 17.95 1.20
C PRO A 81 -13.81 18.25 -0.26
N GLY A 82 -14.03 19.53 -0.60
CA GLY A 82 -14.32 19.95 -1.97
C GLY A 82 -13.17 19.70 -2.94
N ASN A 83 -11.93 19.96 -2.52
CA ASN A 83 -10.75 19.64 -3.33
C ASN A 83 -10.57 18.15 -3.56
N LEU A 84 -10.81 17.32 -2.52
CA LEU A 84 -10.73 15.87 -2.67
C LEU A 84 -11.78 15.35 -3.67
N GLU A 85 -13.03 15.82 -3.56
CA GLU A 85 -14.08 15.47 -4.50
C GLU A 85 -13.76 15.89 -5.94
N ALA A 86 -13.18 17.08 -6.12
CA ALA A 86 -12.75 17.57 -7.44
C ALA A 86 -11.64 16.69 -8.05
N LEU A 87 -10.64 16.29 -7.26
CA LEU A 87 -9.57 15.39 -7.68
C LEU A 87 -10.11 14.00 -8.09
N VAL A 88 -11.00 13.43 -7.28
CA VAL A 88 -11.56 12.09 -7.53
C VAL A 88 -12.49 12.11 -8.75
N ARG A 89 -13.43 13.06 -8.82
CA ARG A 89 -14.37 13.18 -9.96
C ARG A 89 -13.65 13.46 -11.26
N GLY A 90 -12.58 14.24 -11.19
CA GLY A 90 -11.77 14.59 -12.35
C GLY A 90 -10.91 13.43 -12.88
N GLY A 91 -10.53 12.48 -12.03
CA GLY A 91 -9.71 11.33 -12.42
C GLY A 91 -10.48 10.02 -12.64
N GLN A 92 -11.71 9.91 -12.15
CA GLN A 92 -12.54 8.72 -12.33
C GLN A 92 -13.63 8.98 -13.37
N GLY A 93 -13.67 8.14 -14.41
CA GLY A 93 -14.79 8.11 -15.35
C GLY A 93 -16.12 7.79 -14.63
N PRO A 94 -17.27 7.95 -15.31
CA PRO A 94 -18.61 7.92 -14.70
C PRO A 94 -19.03 6.60 -14.01
N GLU A 95 -18.17 5.58 -13.94
CA GLU A 95 -18.50 4.24 -13.41
C GLU A 95 -17.62 3.75 -12.24
N ALA A 96 -16.67 4.53 -11.71
CA ALA A 96 -15.86 4.07 -10.58
C ALA A 96 -16.49 4.45 -9.24
N SER A 97 -17.32 3.56 -8.67
CA SER A 97 -17.61 3.58 -7.23
C SER A 97 -16.43 2.96 -6.48
N SER A 98 -15.29 3.64 -6.44
CA SER A 98 -14.14 3.15 -5.68
C SER A 98 -14.29 3.56 -4.21
N THR A 99 -14.67 2.62 -3.35
CA THR A 99 -14.54 2.74 -1.88
C THR A 99 -13.07 2.75 -1.41
N ALA A 100 -12.11 2.62 -2.34
CA ALA A 100 -10.69 2.67 -2.02
C ALA A 100 -10.24 4.10 -1.67
N MET A 101 -9.26 4.20 -0.78
CA MET A 101 -8.65 5.45 -0.34
C MET A 101 -8.05 6.20 -1.54
N PRO A 102 -8.42 7.46 -1.80
CA PRO A 102 -7.83 8.25 -2.87
C PRO A 102 -6.32 8.44 -2.63
N LEU A 103 -5.54 8.25 -3.70
CA LEU A 103 -4.11 8.54 -3.69
C LEU A 103 -3.86 9.79 -4.52
N VAL A 104 -2.94 10.64 -4.08
CA VAL A 104 -2.54 11.87 -4.77
C VAL A 104 -1.03 11.99 -4.81
N THR A 105 -0.52 12.68 -5.82
CA THR A 105 0.90 13.01 -5.91
C THR A 105 1.16 14.40 -5.33
N VAL A 106 2.17 14.52 -4.48
CA VAL A 106 2.66 15.78 -3.92
C VAL A 106 4.19 15.77 -3.97
N GLY A 107 4.79 16.76 -4.62
CA GLY A 107 6.26 16.86 -4.72
C GLY A 107 6.90 15.63 -5.38
N GLY A 108 6.25 15.04 -6.38
CA GLY A 108 6.75 13.85 -7.08
C GLY A 108 6.52 12.52 -6.37
N HIS A 109 5.89 12.50 -5.18
CA HIS A 109 5.61 11.28 -4.44
C HIS A 109 4.12 11.09 -4.17
N ALA A 110 3.67 9.84 -4.19
CA ALA A 110 2.29 9.50 -3.88
C ALA A 110 2.03 9.41 -2.37
N TYR A 111 0.86 9.88 -1.94
CA TYR A 111 0.32 9.78 -0.59
C TYR A 111 -1.16 9.42 -0.62
N ALA A 112 -1.63 8.75 0.42
CA ALA A 112 -3.05 8.68 0.70
C ALA A 112 -3.60 10.05 1.08
N ALA A 113 -4.71 10.44 0.46
CA ALA A 113 -5.38 11.70 0.69
C ALA A 113 -6.70 11.50 1.43
N GLU A 114 -7.01 12.45 2.32
CA GLU A 114 -8.28 12.48 3.04
C GLU A 114 -8.80 13.91 3.14
N GLY A 115 -10.11 14.07 3.02
CA GLY A 115 -10.79 15.36 3.13
C GLY A 115 -10.99 15.71 4.60
N HIS A 116 -10.60 16.90 5.02
CA HIS A 116 -10.79 17.34 6.41
C HIS A 116 -11.34 18.77 6.47
N PRO A 117 -12.43 19.03 7.23
CA PRO A 117 -13.17 20.29 7.18
C PRO A 117 -12.40 21.50 7.71
N ALA A 118 -11.37 21.27 8.54
CA ALA A 118 -10.50 22.34 9.03
C ALA A 118 -9.38 22.75 8.06
N ILE A 119 -9.28 22.11 6.88
CA ILE A 119 -8.28 22.46 5.87
C ILE A 119 -8.89 23.48 4.90
N PRO A 120 -8.27 24.67 4.72
CA PRO A 120 -8.71 25.65 3.73
C PRO A 120 -8.67 25.12 2.29
N ASP A 121 -9.54 25.64 1.42
CA ASP A 121 -9.60 25.24 0.00
C ASP A 121 -8.34 25.59 -0.81
N ASN A 122 -7.50 26.50 -0.31
CA ASN A 122 -6.22 26.83 -0.94
C ASN A 122 -5.04 26.01 -0.41
N GLU A 123 -5.25 25.10 0.55
CA GLU A 123 -4.16 24.40 1.24
C GLU A 123 -4.19 22.88 1.08
N ILE A 124 -3.00 22.30 1.16
CA ILE A 124 -2.77 20.89 1.45
C ILE A 124 -1.96 20.80 2.74
N ALA A 125 -2.47 20.07 3.73
CA ALA A 125 -1.84 19.92 5.02
C ALA A 125 -0.96 18.67 5.08
N LEU A 126 0.30 18.89 5.45
CA LEU A 126 1.31 17.86 5.66
C LEU A 126 1.91 17.98 7.06
N ASN A 127 2.33 16.87 7.65
CA ASN A 127 3.12 16.89 8.89
C ASN A 127 4.58 17.29 8.62
N GLY A 128 5.34 17.55 9.68
CA GLY A 128 6.76 17.93 9.57
C GLY A 128 7.66 16.86 8.93
N LEU A 129 7.37 15.57 9.13
CA LEU A 129 8.14 14.46 8.56
C LEU A 129 7.96 14.37 7.05
N GLN A 130 6.72 14.48 6.57
CA GLN A 130 6.35 14.50 5.16
C GLN A 130 6.98 15.70 4.46
N ARG A 131 6.89 16.90 5.05
CA ARG A 131 7.53 18.10 4.50
C ARG A 131 9.04 17.98 4.41
N ARG A 132 9.69 17.41 5.44
CA ARG A 132 11.14 17.17 5.44
C ARG A 132 11.53 16.18 4.33
N PHE A 133 10.79 15.09 4.18
CA PHE A 133 11.01 14.11 3.12
C PHE A 133 10.85 14.72 1.72
N LEU A 134 9.81 15.52 1.51
CA LEU A 134 9.53 16.21 0.25
C LEU A 134 10.35 17.48 0.02
N GLN A 135 11.14 17.91 1.00
CA GLN A 135 11.88 19.18 0.99
C GLN A 135 10.98 20.41 0.76
N LEU A 136 9.77 20.40 1.33
CA LEU A 136 8.78 21.47 1.19
C LEU A 136 8.72 22.36 2.44
N SER A 137 8.68 23.68 2.23
CA SER A 137 8.42 24.65 3.29
C SER A 137 6.93 25.00 3.37
N LEU A 138 6.47 25.49 4.52
CA LEU A 138 5.12 26.03 4.66
C LEU A 138 4.90 27.20 3.67
N GLY A 139 3.71 27.30 3.10
CA GLY A 139 3.35 28.29 2.09
C GLY A 139 3.87 28.00 0.68
N THR A 140 4.71 26.96 0.50
CA THR A 140 5.16 26.55 -0.84
C THR A 140 3.96 26.09 -1.66
N ARG A 141 3.83 26.57 -2.90
CA ARG A 141 2.80 26.09 -3.83
C ARG A 141 3.22 24.79 -4.50
N VAL A 142 2.34 23.79 -4.44
CA VAL A 142 2.54 22.48 -5.05
C VAL A 142 1.36 22.14 -5.97
N SER A 143 1.64 21.41 -7.03
CA SER A 143 0.61 20.82 -7.88
C SER A 143 0.25 19.44 -7.34
N VAL A 144 -1.05 19.23 -7.10
CA VAL A 144 -1.61 17.99 -6.60
C VAL A 144 -2.50 17.40 -7.69
N HIS A 145 -2.28 16.14 -8.01
CA HIS A 145 -3.10 15.39 -8.97
C HIS A 145 -3.43 14.01 -8.41
N LEU A 146 -4.52 13.42 -8.89
CA LEU A 146 -4.88 12.05 -8.54
C LEU A 146 -3.78 11.09 -9.01
N PHE A 147 -3.33 10.22 -8.11
CA PHE A 147 -2.40 9.15 -8.43
C PHE A 147 -3.18 7.86 -8.64
N LEU A 148 -3.04 7.26 -9.82
CA LEU A 148 -3.60 5.95 -10.14
C LEU A 148 -2.46 4.92 -10.08
N PRO A 149 -2.42 4.05 -9.05
CA PRO A 149 -1.33 3.10 -8.91
C PRO A 149 -1.37 2.09 -10.08
N PRO A 150 -0.24 1.83 -10.75
CA PRO A 150 -0.17 0.76 -11.74
C PRO A 150 -0.35 -0.60 -11.05
N PRO A 151 -0.81 -1.64 -11.78
CA PRO A 151 -1.18 -2.93 -11.20
C PRO A 151 -0.04 -3.69 -10.51
N ASN A 152 1.21 -3.40 -10.87
CA ASN A 152 2.42 -4.01 -10.32
C ASN A 152 3.04 -3.23 -9.15
N LEU A 153 2.36 -2.20 -8.62
CA LEU A 153 2.92 -1.38 -7.54
C LEU A 153 2.92 -2.10 -6.17
N ALA A 154 2.28 -3.26 -6.04
CA ALA A 154 2.16 -3.97 -4.77
C ALA A 154 3.53 -4.35 -4.17
N LEU A 155 3.70 -4.04 -2.88
CA LEU A 155 4.88 -4.43 -2.13
C LEU A 155 4.85 -5.91 -1.78
N ALA A 156 5.94 -6.59 -2.12
CA ALA A 156 6.28 -7.90 -1.60
C ALA A 156 6.86 -7.80 -0.19
N HIS A 157 7.77 -6.84 0.00
CA HIS A 157 8.57 -6.67 1.19
C HIS A 157 8.74 -5.19 1.51
N LEU A 158 8.65 -4.85 2.79
CA LEU A 158 8.91 -3.52 3.33
C LEU A 158 9.81 -3.65 4.56
N GLU A 159 11.03 -3.14 4.47
CA GLU A 159 11.94 -3.04 5.62
C GLU A 159 11.91 -1.63 6.20
N LEU A 160 11.72 -1.54 7.52
CA LEU A 160 11.64 -0.28 8.26
C LEU A 160 12.73 -0.20 9.33
N TYR A 161 13.44 0.91 9.37
CA TYR A 161 14.20 1.30 10.56
C TYR A 161 13.25 1.83 11.64
N VAL A 162 13.49 1.43 12.88
CA VAL A 162 12.73 1.87 14.06
C VAL A 162 13.60 2.71 14.99
N ASP A 163 13.09 3.88 15.39
CA ASP A 163 13.65 4.72 16.45
C ASP A 163 12.54 5.35 17.31
N LEU A 164 12.91 6.02 18.40
CA LEU A 164 11.98 6.87 19.15
C LEU A 164 11.75 8.20 18.42
N LEU A 165 10.47 8.60 18.31
CA LEU A 165 10.09 9.87 17.68
C LEU A 165 10.64 11.09 18.46
N SER A 166 10.73 10.98 19.79
CA SER A 166 11.32 12.00 20.65
C SER A 166 12.60 11.49 21.27
N LYS A 167 13.74 12.03 20.83
CA LYS A 167 15.08 11.70 21.35
C LYS A 167 15.44 12.41 22.66
N LYS A 168 14.49 13.13 23.28
CA LYS A 168 14.71 14.08 24.39
C LYS A 168 14.88 13.45 25.78
N ALA A 169 15.01 12.13 25.92
CA ALA A 169 15.18 11.52 27.23
C ALA A 169 16.52 10.79 27.34
N THR A 170 17.59 11.57 27.53
CA THR A 170 18.85 11.05 28.06
C THR A 170 18.55 10.41 29.41
N GLY A 171 18.53 9.08 29.49
CA GLY A 171 18.20 8.31 30.69
C GLY A 171 16.82 7.64 30.72
N SER A 172 16.00 7.71 29.66
CA SER A 172 14.82 6.83 29.60
C SER A 172 15.22 5.36 29.48
N PRO A 173 14.48 4.42 30.10
CA PRO A 173 14.73 3.00 29.91
C PRO A 173 14.55 2.63 28.44
N ALA A 174 15.31 1.63 27.99
CA ALA A 174 15.11 1.03 26.68
C ALA A 174 13.69 0.44 26.59
N ARG A 175 13.07 0.58 25.43
CA ARG A 175 11.74 0.05 25.14
C ARG A 175 11.88 -1.17 24.27
N GLU A 176 11.30 -2.27 24.74
CA GLU A 176 11.18 -3.50 23.97
C GLU A 176 9.95 -3.43 23.08
N LEU A 177 10.11 -3.74 21.79
CA LEU A 177 9.04 -3.78 20.80
C LEU A 177 8.96 -5.16 20.15
N ASP A 178 7.80 -5.81 20.29
CA ASP A 178 7.48 -7.06 19.60
C ASP A 178 7.21 -6.77 18.11
N THR A 179 8.16 -7.16 17.26
CA THR A 179 8.14 -6.92 15.82
C THR A 179 7.00 -7.63 15.10
N ASP A 180 6.50 -8.74 15.62
CA ASP A 180 5.39 -9.47 14.99
C ASP A 180 4.05 -8.75 15.20
N ARG A 181 3.90 -8.10 16.35
CA ARG A 181 2.75 -7.20 16.62
C ARG A 181 2.90 -5.89 15.85
N LEU A 182 4.11 -5.33 15.83
CA LEU A 182 4.39 -4.10 15.10
C LEU A 182 4.13 -4.28 13.60
N ALA A 183 4.53 -5.42 13.00
CA ALA A 183 4.23 -5.76 11.61
C ALA A 183 2.72 -5.73 11.33
N LYS A 184 1.93 -6.35 12.20
CA LYS A 184 0.46 -6.38 12.09
C LYS A 184 -0.14 -4.98 12.20
N ASP A 185 0.30 -4.19 13.18
CA ASP A 185 -0.21 -2.83 13.34
C ASP A 185 0.19 -1.92 12.17
N VAL A 186 1.37 -2.09 11.58
CA VAL A 186 1.80 -1.37 10.37
C VAL A 186 0.88 -1.72 9.20
N LEU A 187 0.63 -3.02 8.97
CA LEU A 187 -0.26 -3.48 7.91
C LEU A 187 -1.68 -2.94 8.11
N LEU A 188 -2.23 -3.02 9.32
CA LEU A 188 -3.58 -2.54 9.63
C LEU A 188 -3.72 -1.02 9.54
N SER A 189 -2.70 -0.28 9.98
CA SER A 189 -2.77 1.19 10.06
C SER A 189 -2.52 1.88 8.71
N TYR A 190 -1.69 1.25 7.86
CA TYR A 190 -1.18 1.87 6.63
C TYR A 190 -1.56 1.09 5.36
N GLU A 191 -2.49 0.13 5.45
CA GLU A 191 -2.98 -0.59 4.27
C GLU A 191 -3.42 0.37 3.16
N ASN A 192 -3.11 0.02 1.91
CA ASN A 192 -3.38 0.77 0.70
C ASN A 192 -2.59 2.08 0.55
N GLN A 193 -1.67 2.41 1.46
CA GLN A 193 -0.79 3.58 1.31
C GLN A 193 0.45 3.26 0.48
N ILE A 194 1.03 4.30 -0.14
CA ILE A 194 2.28 4.19 -0.88
C ILE A 194 3.47 4.44 0.05
N PHE A 195 4.55 3.69 -0.13
CA PHE A 195 5.83 3.84 0.54
C PHE A 195 6.93 4.03 -0.50
N ALA A 196 7.97 4.76 -0.12
CA ALA A 196 9.13 5.08 -0.95
C ALA A 196 10.39 4.97 -0.09
N HIS A 197 11.53 4.61 -0.69
CA HIS A 197 12.79 4.58 0.04
C HIS A 197 13.07 5.92 0.77
N GLY A 198 13.53 5.85 2.02
CA GLY A 198 13.83 7.01 2.86
C GLY A 198 12.60 7.73 3.44
N ARG A 199 11.37 7.31 3.12
CA ARG A 199 10.16 7.90 3.69
C ARG A 199 10.12 7.71 5.20
N VAL A 200 9.82 8.79 5.91
CA VAL A 200 9.73 8.79 7.38
C VAL A 200 8.29 9.02 7.81
N LEU A 201 7.80 8.19 8.73
CA LEU A 201 6.47 8.31 9.32
C LEU A 201 6.53 8.14 10.84
N ALA A 202 5.54 8.72 11.53
CA ALA A 202 5.37 8.56 12.96
C ALA A 202 4.25 7.58 13.25
N MET A 203 4.43 6.74 14.26
CA MET A 203 3.43 5.78 14.71
C MET A 203 3.36 5.80 16.24
N ASP A 204 2.17 5.55 16.77
CA ASP A 204 1.98 5.23 18.19
C ASP A 204 1.75 3.72 18.29
N PHE A 205 2.70 3.01 18.88
CA PHE A 205 2.66 1.57 19.06
C PHE A 205 2.67 1.25 20.56
N GLU A 206 1.56 0.71 21.06
CA GLU A 206 1.35 0.38 22.47
C GLU A 206 1.69 1.55 23.43
N GLY A 207 1.39 2.80 23.04
CA GLY A 207 1.68 4.02 23.82
C GLY A 207 3.11 4.57 23.64
N THR A 208 3.91 3.94 22.78
CA THR A 208 5.25 4.40 22.39
C THR A 208 5.20 5.09 21.04
N LYS A 209 5.54 6.38 21.03
CA LYS A 209 5.70 7.14 19.78
C LYS A 209 7.04 6.81 19.13
N ILE A 210 6.99 6.09 18.02
CA ILE A 210 8.13 5.67 17.24
C ILE A 210 8.21 6.43 15.92
N GLU A 211 9.42 6.57 15.41
CA GLU A 211 9.72 7.00 14.05
C GLU A 211 10.06 5.74 13.24
N LEU A 212 9.37 5.54 12.11
CA LEU A 212 9.64 4.48 11.15
C LEU A 212 10.23 5.11 9.89
N THR A 213 11.38 4.60 9.43
CA THR A 213 12.01 5.06 8.19
C THR A 213 12.11 3.90 7.20
N VAL A 214 11.59 4.07 5.99
CA VAL A 214 11.68 3.06 4.93
C VAL A 214 13.13 2.88 4.52
N LYS A 215 13.68 1.69 4.77
CA LYS A 215 15.04 1.31 4.37
C LYS A 215 15.02 0.61 3.01
N THR A 216 14.18 -0.39 2.84
CA THR A 216 14.16 -1.20 1.62
C THR A 216 12.72 -1.51 1.23
N ILE A 217 12.44 -1.46 -0.07
CA ILE A 217 11.18 -1.93 -0.65
C ILE A 217 11.47 -3.00 -1.70
N GLY A 218 10.71 -4.09 -1.66
CA GLY A 218 10.70 -5.11 -2.69
C GLY A 218 9.32 -5.13 -3.34
N GLN A 219 9.26 -5.02 -4.68
CA GLN A 219 8.01 -5.18 -5.41
C GLN A 219 7.71 -6.66 -5.65
N MET A 220 6.44 -6.96 -5.89
CA MET A 220 6.06 -8.25 -6.41
C MET A 220 6.40 -8.33 -7.90
N ASP A 221 7.31 -9.22 -8.26
CA ASP A 221 7.51 -9.55 -9.67
C ASP A 221 6.32 -10.40 -10.15
N MET A 222 5.46 -9.80 -10.97
CA MET A 222 4.20 -10.40 -11.43
C MET A 222 4.28 -10.83 -12.90
N HIS A 223 5.47 -11.23 -13.36
CA HIS A 223 5.61 -11.93 -14.64
C HIS A 223 5.46 -13.43 -14.47
N LEU A 224 4.21 -13.90 -14.56
CA LEU A 224 3.91 -15.27 -15.00
C LEU A 224 4.12 -15.34 -16.51
N GLN A 225 5.34 -15.63 -16.96
CA GLN A 225 5.53 -16.07 -18.34
C GLN A 225 5.44 -17.60 -18.41
N GLU A 226 4.42 -18.05 -19.13
CA GLU A 226 4.35 -19.37 -19.71
C GLU A 226 5.51 -19.60 -20.70
N SER A 227 5.89 -20.87 -20.84
CA SER A 227 6.69 -21.50 -21.88
C SER A 227 8.22 -21.59 -21.71
N SER A 228 8.62 -22.82 -21.41
CA SER A 228 9.81 -23.50 -21.91
C SER A 228 10.08 -23.21 -23.41
N SER A 229 11.25 -22.65 -23.72
CA SER A 229 12.13 -23.13 -24.81
C SER A 229 13.43 -22.34 -24.83
N SER A 230 14.52 -23.07 -24.99
CA SER A 230 15.91 -22.63 -25.07
C SER A 230 16.15 -21.59 -26.19
N MET A 231 17.01 -20.61 -25.94
CA MET A 231 18.11 -20.22 -26.84
C MET A 231 19.01 -19.16 -26.18
N ASN A 232 20.32 -19.43 -26.20
CA ASN A 232 21.37 -18.48 -25.88
C ASN A 232 21.24 -17.22 -26.74
N VAL A 233 21.26 -16.06 -26.10
CA VAL A 233 21.60 -14.80 -26.77
C VAL A 233 22.46 -13.98 -25.81
N ASP A 234 23.73 -13.83 -26.15
CA ASP A 234 24.62 -12.81 -25.63
C ASP A 234 23.96 -11.42 -25.75
N ARG A 235 23.84 -10.69 -24.63
CA ARG A 235 23.62 -9.24 -24.66
C ARG A 235 24.40 -8.57 -23.53
N ASP A 236 25.62 -8.20 -23.88
CA ASP A 236 26.13 -6.88 -23.53
C ASP A 236 25.13 -5.83 -24.05
N THR A 237 24.48 -5.09 -23.15
CA THR A 237 24.01 -3.71 -23.34
C THR A 237 23.40 -3.19 -22.03
N SER A 238 23.98 -2.09 -21.57
CA SER A 238 23.48 -1.18 -20.53
C SER A 238 21.97 -0.92 -20.58
N MET A 239 21.32 -0.96 -19.43
CA MET A 239 20.17 -0.10 -19.08
C MET A 239 19.95 -0.17 -17.56
N ASP A 240 20.01 0.99 -16.92
CA ASP A 240 19.76 1.18 -15.50
C ASP A 240 18.45 0.51 -15.07
N MET A 241 18.55 -0.55 -14.27
CA MET A 241 17.41 -1.07 -13.53
C MET A 241 17.20 -0.15 -12.34
N ASP A 242 16.55 1.00 -12.59
CA ASP A 242 16.02 1.84 -11.52
C ASP A 242 15.11 0.96 -10.66
N ALA A 243 15.63 0.56 -9.50
CA ALA A 243 14.82 -0.09 -8.49
C ALA A 243 13.56 0.76 -8.28
N PRO A 244 12.37 0.16 -8.28
CA PRO A 244 11.13 0.92 -8.22
C PRO A 244 11.14 1.87 -7.02
N SER A 245 10.98 3.16 -7.28
CA SER A 245 11.11 4.21 -6.25
C SER A 245 9.96 4.22 -5.24
N MET A 246 8.87 3.50 -5.53
CA MET A 246 7.65 3.46 -4.72
C MET A 246 6.96 2.09 -4.78
N GLY A 247 6.18 1.77 -3.74
CA GLY A 247 5.30 0.59 -3.72
C GLY A 247 4.10 0.76 -2.77
N GLN A 248 3.00 0.09 -3.06
CA GLN A 248 1.77 0.10 -2.27
C GLN A 248 1.79 -1.01 -1.23
N LEU A 249 1.57 -0.65 0.04
CA LEU A 249 1.40 -1.61 1.12
C LEU A 249 0.04 -2.27 1.01
N LEU A 250 0.02 -3.59 0.92
CA LEU A 250 -1.20 -4.40 0.89
C LEU A 250 -1.11 -5.49 1.97
N GLY A 251 -2.24 -6.12 2.33
CA GLY A 251 -2.27 -7.20 3.32
C GLY A 251 -1.21 -8.33 3.20
N PRO A 252 -0.77 -8.77 1.99
CA PRO A 252 0.23 -9.81 1.84
C PRO A 252 1.68 -9.31 1.84
N THR A 253 1.93 -8.01 2.02
CA THR A 253 3.29 -7.49 2.15
C THR A 253 3.93 -8.00 3.42
N VAL A 254 5.17 -8.51 3.33
CA VAL A 254 5.97 -8.84 4.51
C VAL A 254 6.69 -7.60 5.02
N VAL A 255 6.47 -7.29 6.29
CA VAL A 255 7.09 -6.14 6.96
C VAL A 255 8.17 -6.63 7.91
N THR A 256 9.38 -6.12 7.75
CA THR A 256 10.53 -6.44 8.61
C THR A 256 11.13 -5.19 9.21
N PHE A 257 11.84 -5.35 10.32
CA PHE A 257 12.35 -4.24 11.10
C PHE A 257 13.84 -4.36 11.39
N SER A 258 14.52 -3.22 11.27
CA SER A 258 15.89 -3.00 11.73
C SER A 258 15.89 -1.88 12.76
N ARG A 259 16.81 -1.91 13.73
CA ARG A 259 17.00 -0.76 14.61
C ARG A 259 17.69 0.37 13.85
N ALA A 260 17.22 1.61 14.00
CA ALA A 260 17.90 2.76 13.39
C ALA A 260 19.33 2.92 13.93
N GLU A 261 20.23 3.38 13.06
CA GLU A 261 21.64 3.57 13.41
C GLU A 261 21.78 4.58 14.56
N GLY A 262 22.55 4.20 15.59
CA GLY A 262 22.71 5.01 16.80
C GLY A 262 21.53 5.00 17.78
N SER A 263 20.42 4.30 17.49
CA SER A 263 19.33 4.16 18.46
C SER A 263 19.75 3.26 19.62
N LYS A 264 19.78 3.80 20.84
CA LYS A 264 20.15 3.07 22.07
C LYS A 264 18.94 2.67 22.92
N LEU A 265 17.76 3.20 22.58
CA LEU A 265 16.57 3.14 23.43
C LEU A 265 15.50 2.19 22.88
N ILE A 266 15.76 1.54 21.74
CA ILE A 266 14.88 0.54 21.15
C ILE A 266 15.58 -0.83 21.19
N ILE A 267 14.85 -1.81 21.70
CA ILE A 267 15.19 -3.23 21.62
C ILE A 267 14.07 -3.88 20.80
N LEU A 268 14.43 -4.54 19.71
CA LEU A 268 13.46 -5.24 18.86
C LEU A 268 13.48 -6.72 19.22
N THR A 269 12.30 -7.31 19.45
CA THR A 269 12.11 -8.75 19.72
C THR A 269 11.08 -9.34 18.76
N GLY A 270 10.94 -10.66 18.74
CA GLY A 270 10.04 -11.34 17.80
C GLY A 270 10.73 -11.74 16.49
N SER A 271 9.94 -12.28 15.56
CA SER A 271 10.49 -12.88 14.35
C SER A 271 10.57 -11.95 13.15
N SER A 272 9.88 -10.81 13.14
CA SER A 272 9.82 -9.91 11.99
C SER A 272 11.04 -8.98 11.90
N LEU A 273 12.23 -9.49 12.24
CA LEU A 273 13.51 -8.78 12.22
C LEU A 273 14.19 -8.93 10.86
N ALA A 274 14.69 -7.84 10.28
CA ALA A 274 15.48 -7.95 9.06
C ALA A 274 16.76 -8.80 9.29
N GLU A 275 17.25 -9.43 8.23
CA GLU A 275 18.50 -10.20 8.30
C GLU A 275 19.65 -9.31 8.80
N GLY A 276 20.33 -9.76 9.87
CA GLY A 276 21.41 -9.00 10.52
C GLY A 276 20.95 -7.93 11.52
N ALA A 277 19.64 -7.75 11.74
CA ALA A 277 19.12 -6.84 12.77
C ALA A 277 19.15 -7.45 14.19
N SER A 278 19.34 -8.76 14.32
CA SER A 278 19.62 -9.43 15.60
C SER A 278 21.12 -9.34 15.92
N SER A 279 21.48 -8.99 17.16
CA SER A 279 22.86 -9.18 17.64
C SER A 279 23.16 -10.66 17.94
N GLY A 280 22.59 -11.58 17.18
CA GLY A 280 22.71 -13.02 17.40
C GLY A 280 21.71 -13.83 16.58
N GLY A 281 22.24 -14.65 15.68
CA GLY A 281 21.54 -15.75 15.03
C GLY A 281 20.59 -15.33 13.90
N ALA A 282 20.97 -15.68 12.68
CA ALA A 282 20.11 -15.64 11.50
C ALA A 282 18.91 -16.62 11.65
N ASN A 283 17.76 -16.29 11.04
CA ASN A 283 17.09 -17.13 10.05
C ASN A 283 15.77 -16.52 9.55
N ASN A 284 15.71 -16.35 8.23
CA ASN A 284 14.61 -16.33 7.26
C ASN A 284 13.15 -16.30 7.78
N ILE A 285 12.45 -15.22 7.44
CA ILE A 285 11.05 -14.93 7.75
C ILE A 285 10.16 -15.31 6.57
N PHE A 286 9.96 -16.60 6.34
CA PHE A 286 8.72 -17.09 5.74
C PHE A 286 8.36 -18.42 6.40
N LEU A 287 7.20 -18.42 7.07
CA LEU A 287 6.63 -19.50 7.89
C LEU A 287 7.44 -19.77 9.17
N LYS A 288 6.91 -19.32 10.33
CA LYS A 288 7.40 -19.71 11.67
C LYS A 288 7.48 -21.23 11.89
N ASP A 289 6.94 -22.03 10.98
CA ASP A 289 6.89 -23.48 11.05
C ASP A 289 7.74 -24.22 9.98
N PHE A 290 8.41 -23.51 9.06
CA PHE A 290 9.25 -24.15 8.03
C PHE A 290 10.70 -23.71 8.13
N ASP A 291 11.40 -24.32 9.08
CA ASP A 291 12.85 -24.26 9.16
C ASP A 291 13.43 -25.40 8.32
N PHE A 292 13.75 -25.13 7.04
CA PHE A 292 14.27 -26.13 6.11
C PHE A 292 15.58 -26.78 6.60
N VAL A 293 16.35 -26.05 7.40
CA VAL A 293 17.54 -26.54 8.10
C VAL A 293 17.19 -27.63 9.12
N LYS A 294 16.07 -27.48 9.86
CA LYS A 294 15.56 -28.54 10.75
C LYS A 294 14.98 -29.73 9.99
N LEU A 295 14.59 -29.55 8.74
CA LEU A 295 14.09 -30.61 7.86
C LEU A 295 15.22 -31.33 7.08
N GLY A 296 16.48 -30.97 7.30
CA GLY A 296 17.65 -31.60 6.66
C GLY A 296 17.86 -31.19 5.20
N ILE A 297 17.26 -30.07 4.79
CA ILE A 297 17.34 -29.53 3.43
C ILE A 297 18.14 -28.23 3.55
N GLY A 298 19.42 -28.26 3.19
CA GLY A 298 20.29 -27.10 3.23
C GLY A 298 20.64 -26.60 1.82
N GLY A 299 20.72 -25.28 1.65
CA GLY A 299 21.39 -24.65 0.50
C GLY A 299 20.52 -24.30 -0.70
N LEU A 300 19.18 -24.34 -0.59
CA LEU A 300 18.25 -23.91 -1.66
C LEU A 300 17.08 -23.05 -1.13
N ASP A 301 17.25 -22.44 0.04
CA ASP A 301 16.16 -21.77 0.76
C ASP A 301 15.58 -20.57 0.00
N ALA A 302 16.41 -19.87 -0.76
CA ALA A 302 16.01 -18.69 -1.53
C ALA A 302 15.14 -19.10 -2.74
N GLU A 303 15.61 -20.06 -3.53
CA GLU A 303 14.93 -20.57 -4.72
C GLU A 303 13.62 -21.26 -4.35
N PHE A 304 13.61 -22.04 -3.26
CA PHE A 304 12.40 -22.67 -2.77
C PHE A 304 11.39 -21.64 -2.28
N ASN A 305 11.77 -20.68 -1.43
CA ASN A 305 10.83 -19.67 -0.95
C ASN A 305 10.20 -18.86 -2.09
N GLU A 306 10.97 -18.57 -3.13
CA GLU A 306 10.46 -17.87 -4.32
C GLU A 306 9.42 -18.71 -5.09
N ILE A 307 9.73 -19.97 -5.39
CA ILE A 307 8.81 -20.86 -6.11
C ILE A 307 7.53 -21.07 -5.30
N PHE A 308 7.65 -21.28 -3.99
CA PHE A 308 6.52 -21.46 -3.08
C PHE A 308 5.65 -20.22 -3.03
N ARG A 309 6.25 -19.05 -2.84
CA ARG A 309 5.52 -17.79 -2.84
C ARG A 309 4.77 -17.59 -4.15
N ARG A 310 5.40 -17.83 -5.30
CA ARG A 310 4.76 -17.72 -6.62
C ARG A 310 3.58 -18.70 -6.77
N ALA A 311 3.73 -19.93 -6.30
CA ALA A 311 2.70 -20.97 -6.45
C ALA A 311 1.50 -20.81 -5.51
N PHE A 312 1.73 -20.35 -4.28
CA PHE A 312 0.70 -20.22 -3.25
C PHE A 312 0.13 -18.81 -3.10
N ALA A 313 0.78 -17.79 -3.68
CA ALA A 313 0.30 -16.40 -3.62
C ALA A 313 -1.17 -16.29 -4.01
N SER A 314 -1.57 -16.84 -5.15
CA SER A 314 -2.97 -16.78 -5.58
C SER A 314 -3.99 -17.31 -4.55
N ARG A 315 -3.63 -18.20 -3.62
CA ARG A 315 -4.55 -18.73 -2.58
C ARG A 315 -4.60 -17.90 -1.31
N ILE A 316 -3.59 -17.07 -1.08
CA ILE A 316 -3.44 -16.23 0.13
C ILE A 316 -4.10 -14.86 -0.08
N TRP A 317 -4.29 -14.43 -1.34
CA TRP A 317 -4.88 -13.13 -1.67
C TRP A 317 -6.42 -13.11 -1.56
N PRO A 318 -7.04 -11.95 -1.25
CA PRO A 318 -8.48 -11.76 -1.31
C PRO A 318 -9.05 -11.97 -2.72
N ALA A 319 -10.16 -12.69 -2.82
CA ALA A 319 -10.78 -13.06 -4.10
C ALA A 319 -11.14 -11.88 -5.02
N HIS A 320 -11.40 -10.69 -4.47
CA HIS A 320 -11.73 -9.50 -5.26
C HIS A 320 -10.53 -8.97 -6.06
N ILE A 321 -9.30 -9.10 -5.53
CA ILE A 321 -8.07 -8.67 -6.21
C ILE A 321 -7.71 -9.69 -7.29
N ILE A 322 -7.78 -11.00 -6.98
CA ILE A 322 -7.48 -12.08 -7.94
C ILE A 322 -8.40 -12.00 -9.16
N LYS A 323 -9.69 -11.69 -8.95
CA LYS A 323 -10.68 -11.57 -10.02
C LYS A 323 -10.43 -10.36 -10.92
N GLN A 324 -9.91 -9.26 -10.38
CA GLN A 324 -9.49 -8.10 -11.17
C GLN A 324 -8.17 -8.33 -11.90
N MET A 325 -7.27 -9.14 -11.33
CA MET A 325 -5.98 -9.47 -11.93
C MET A 325 -6.04 -10.60 -12.98
N GLY A 326 -7.15 -11.32 -13.11
CA GLY A 326 -7.30 -12.41 -14.09
C GLY A 326 -6.33 -13.58 -13.89
N ILE A 327 -5.75 -13.72 -12.69
CA ILE A 327 -4.71 -14.71 -12.39
C ILE A 327 -5.35 -16.07 -12.19
N ASN A 328 -4.89 -17.06 -12.95
CA ASN A 328 -5.26 -18.46 -12.74
C ASN A 328 -4.43 -19.05 -11.59
N HIS A 329 -5.10 -19.73 -10.65
CA HIS A 329 -4.41 -20.44 -9.58
C HIS A 329 -3.51 -21.55 -10.14
N VAL A 330 -2.30 -21.67 -9.58
CA VAL A 330 -1.41 -22.81 -9.88
C VAL A 330 -2.11 -24.10 -9.43
N ARG A 331 -2.41 -24.98 -10.40
CA ARG A 331 -3.17 -26.22 -10.16
C ARG A 331 -2.38 -27.26 -9.37
N GLY A 332 -1.05 -27.26 -9.48
CA GLY A 332 -0.17 -28.16 -8.73
C GLY A 332 1.31 -27.85 -9.02
N MET A 333 2.19 -28.41 -8.20
CA MET A 333 3.64 -28.32 -8.35
C MET A 333 4.23 -29.72 -8.51
N LEU A 334 5.20 -29.88 -9.42
CA LEU A 334 5.94 -31.13 -9.60
C LEU A 334 7.37 -30.94 -9.06
N LEU A 335 7.75 -31.72 -8.05
CA LEU A 335 9.10 -31.74 -7.50
C LEU A 335 9.89 -32.91 -8.12
N PHE A 336 10.96 -32.63 -8.88
CA PHE A 336 11.81 -33.67 -9.48
C PHE A 336 13.29 -33.48 -9.08
N GLY A 337 14.06 -34.58 -9.05
CA GLY A 337 15.51 -34.55 -8.78
C GLY A 337 16.06 -35.86 -8.20
N PRO A 338 17.38 -35.97 -7.99
CA PRO A 338 18.06 -37.17 -7.47
C PRO A 338 17.49 -37.68 -6.14
N PRO A 339 17.58 -38.98 -5.81
CA PRO A 339 17.12 -39.49 -4.52
C PRO A 339 17.88 -38.81 -3.36
N GLY A 340 17.20 -38.55 -2.24
CA GLY A 340 17.79 -37.90 -1.05
C GLY A 340 17.66 -36.38 -0.96
N CYS A 341 17.23 -35.67 -2.02
CA CYS A 341 17.11 -34.20 -2.00
C CYS A 341 15.80 -33.66 -1.37
N GLY A 342 15.28 -34.26 -0.30
CA GLY A 342 14.16 -33.66 0.49
C GLY A 342 12.77 -33.55 -0.16
N LYS A 343 12.57 -33.89 -1.44
CA LYS A 343 11.29 -33.74 -2.18
C LYS A 343 10.07 -34.32 -1.46
N THR A 344 10.17 -35.56 -0.98
CA THR A 344 9.08 -36.24 -0.27
C THR A 344 8.82 -35.64 1.11
N LEU A 345 9.86 -35.13 1.78
CA LEU A 345 9.72 -34.43 3.06
C LEU A 345 8.97 -33.11 2.86
N ILE A 346 9.33 -32.35 1.84
CA ILE A 346 8.65 -31.11 1.44
C ILE A 346 7.17 -31.43 1.15
N ALA A 347 6.89 -32.35 0.22
CA ALA A 347 5.52 -32.68 -0.19
C ALA A 347 4.60 -33.11 0.98
N ARG A 348 5.14 -33.77 2.01
CA ARG A 348 4.40 -34.19 3.21
C ARG A 348 4.09 -33.07 4.19
N GLN A 349 4.91 -32.02 4.24
CA GLN A 349 4.74 -30.93 5.20
C GLN A 349 3.82 -29.82 4.67
N ILE A 350 3.67 -29.72 3.34
CA ILE A 350 2.85 -28.69 2.69
C ILE A 350 1.40 -29.15 2.44
N GLY A 351 1.20 -30.45 2.18
CA GLY A 351 -0.11 -31.05 1.92
C GLY A 351 -0.89 -31.31 3.20
#